data_AF-X0T294-F1
#
_entry.id   AF-X0T294-F1
#
_cell.length_a   1.000
_cell.length_b   1.000
_cell.length_c   1.000
_cell.angle_alpha   90.00
_cell.angle_beta   90.00
_cell.angle_gamma   90.00
#
_symmetry.space_group_name_H-M   'P 1'
#
loop_
_entity.id
_entity.type
_entity.pdbx_description
1 polymer ?
#
loop_
_entity_poly.entity_id
_entity_poly.type
_entity_poly.pdbx_seq_one_letter_code
_entity_poly.pdbx_strand_id
1 'polypeptide(L)'
;MEAIIIGIAKSAIRLATPYLYASIGETIGQLSGVLNLGVDGVMLMGAFSAFYTVLKTGNLILGLLVAIVVGAIFGLLIAFI
;
A
#
# COMPACT_ATOMS: atom_id res chain seq x y z
N MET A 1 -14.36 23.76 -11.25
CA MET A 1 -14.87 23.05 -10.06
C MET A 1 -15.30 21.63 -10.42
N GLU A 2 -16.16 21.46 -11.42
CA GLU A 2 -16.66 20.14 -11.87
C GLU A 2 -15.55 19.10 -12.14
N ALA A 3 -14.52 19.46 -12.91
CA ALA A 3 -13.41 18.55 -13.22
C ALA A 3 -12.64 18.06 -11.97
N ILE A 4 -12.52 18.90 -10.93
CA ILE A 4 -11.85 18.53 -9.67
C ILE A 4 -12.67 17.49 -8.92
N ILE A 5 -13.97 17.73 -8.78
CA ILE A 5 -14.89 16.83 -8.07
C ILE A 5 -14.93 15.47 -8.76
N ILE A 6 -15.04 15.44 -10.09
CA ILE A 6 -15.02 14.20 -10.89
C ILE A 6 -13.67 13.47 -10.72
N GLY A 7 -12.55 14.21 -10.71
CA GLY A 7 -11.22 13.64 -10.50
C GLY A 7 -11.06 12.96 -9.14
N ILE A 8 -11.51 13.63 -8.07
CA ILE A 8 -11.47 13.09 -6.70
C ILE A 8 -12.36 11.85 -6.59
N ALA A 9 -13.58 11.90 -7.11
CA ALA A 9 -14.51 10.76 -7.08
C ALA A 9 -13.94 9.52 -7.79
N LYS A 10 -13.30 9.70 -8.96
CA LYS A 10 -12.63 8.61 -9.68
C LYS A 10 -11.47 8.01 -8.87
N SER A 11 -10.66 8.85 -8.23
CA SER A 11 -9.55 8.38 -7.40
C SER A 11 -10.05 7.65 -6.16
N ALA A 12 -11.10 8.15 -5.51
CA ALA A 12 -11.72 7.51 -4.34
C ALA A 12 -12.17 6.07 -4.66
N ILE A 13 -12.85 5.86 -5.80
CA ILE A 13 -13.30 4.53 -6.23
C ILE A 13 -12.11 3.61 -6.50
N ARG A 14 -11.06 4.08 -7.18
CA ARG A 14 -9.87 3.28 -7.48
C ARG A 14 -9.08 2.88 -6.23
N LEU A 15 -9.02 3.78 -5.24
CA LEU A 15 -8.27 3.56 -4.01
C LEU A 15 -9.09 2.81 -2.96
N ALA A 16 -10.42 2.75 -3.08
CA ALA A 16 -11.28 2.05 -2.11
C ALA A 16 -10.86 0.59 -1.88
N THR A 17 -10.59 -0.17 -2.95
CA THR A 17 -10.18 -1.58 -2.84
C THR A 17 -8.86 -1.78 -2.09
N PRO A 18 -7.73 -1.13 -2.48
CA PRO A 18 -6.48 -1.29 -1.73
C PRO A 18 -6.60 -0.77 -0.29
N TYR A 19 -7.35 0.31 -0.05
CA TYR A 19 -7.61 0.78 1.31
C TYR A 19 -8.42 -0.22 2.14
N LEU A 20 -9.40 -0.91 1.56
CA LEU A 20 -10.17 -1.93 2.27
C LEU A 20 -9.26 -3.08 2.75
N TYR A 21 -8.32 -3.54 1.90
CA TYR A 21 -7.33 -4.54 2.32
C TYR A 21 -6.40 -4.02 3.41
N ALA A 22 -5.93 -2.77 3.29
CA ALA A 22 -5.10 -2.15 4.32
C ALA A 22 -5.85 -2.04 5.65
N SER A 23 -7.12 -1.61 5.65
CA SER A 23 -7.95 -1.51 6.85
C SER A 23 -8.18 -2.85 7.54
N ILE A 24 -8.31 -3.95 6.78
CA ILE A 24 -8.38 -5.31 7.36
C ILE A 24 -7.07 -5.64 8.09
N GLY A 25 -5.92 -5.36 7.47
CA GLY A 25 -4.61 -5.58 8.08
C GLY A 25 -4.41 -4.74 9.36
N GLU A 26 -4.76 -3.45 9.31
CA GLU A 26 -4.71 -2.55 10.47
C GLU A 26 -5.63 -3.01 11.60
N THR A 27 -6.81 -3.53 11.29
CA THR A 27 -7.71 -4.10 12.32
C THR A 27 -7.02 -5.23 13.07
N ILE A 28 -6.31 -6.11 12.36
CA ILE A 28 -5.54 -7.21 12.97
C ILE A 28 -4.39 -6.66 13.82
N GLY A 29 -3.65 -5.67 13.32
CA GLY A 29 -2.55 -5.02 14.07
C GLY A 29 -3.04 -4.35 15.36
N GLN A 30 -4.16 -3.64 15.29
CA GLN A 30 -4.77 -3.01 16.45
C GLN A 30 -5.21 -4.04 17.49
N LEU A 31 -5.75 -5.18 17.06
CA LEU A 31 -6.09 -6.29 17.95
C LEU A 31 -4.86 -6.93 18.60
N SER A 32 -3.70 -6.90 17.94
CA SER A 32 -2.42 -7.34 18.51
C SER A 32 -1.72 -6.28 19.36
N GLY A 33 -2.30 -5.08 19.52
CA GLY A 33 -1.70 -3.96 20.24
C GLY A 33 -0.64 -3.19 19.46
N VAL A 34 -0.47 -3.45 18.16
CA VAL A 34 0.49 -2.78 17.27
C VAL A 34 -0.28 -1.82 16.36
N LEU A 35 -0.19 -0.53 16.64
CA LEU A 35 -0.85 0.50 15.84
C LEU A 35 0.08 1.01 14.74
N ASN A 36 -0.30 0.80 13.48
CA ASN A 36 0.49 1.27 12.34
C ASN A 36 -0.10 2.58 11.77
N LEU A 37 0.39 3.70 12.32
CA LEU A 37 0.07 5.04 11.83
C LEU A 37 0.71 5.37 10.47
N GLY A 38 1.62 4.52 9.97
CA GLY A 38 2.39 4.71 8.75
C GLY A 38 1.88 3.93 7.56
N VAL A 39 0.68 3.33 7.60
CA VAL A 39 0.19 2.38 6.60
C VAL A 39 0.13 2.97 5.18
N ASP A 40 -0.24 4.25 5.05
CA ASP A 40 -0.20 4.97 3.78
C ASP A 40 1.22 5.03 3.20
N GLY A 41 2.22 5.22 4.07
CA GLY A 41 3.63 5.18 3.71
C GLY A 41 4.05 3.79 3.23
N VAL A 42 3.63 2.73 3.92
CA VAL A 42 3.91 1.34 3.52
C VAL A 42 3.31 1.04 2.14
N MET A 43 2.07 1.48 1.89
CA MET A 43 1.40 1.35 0.60
C MET A 43 2.15 2.09 -0.51
N LEU A 44 2.57 3.34 -0.26
CA LEU A 44 3.36 4.13 -1.22
C LEU A 44 4.71 3.50 -1.52
N MET A 45 5.41 2.99 -0.51
CA MET A 45 6.70 2.31 -0.68
C MET A 45 6.57 1.03 -1.49
N GLY A 46 5.52 0.23 -1.24
CA GLY A 46 5.22 -0.95 -2.04
C GLY A 46 4.91 -0.60 -3.50
N ALA A 47 4.04 0.39 -3.73
CA ALA A 47 3.66 0.85 -5.06
C ALA A 47 4.86 1.39 -5.86
N PHE A 48 5.70 2.22 -5.24
CA PHE A 48 6.90 2.76 -5.87
C PHE A 48 7.90 1.64 -6.21
N SER A 49 8.12 0.70 -5.29
CA SER A 49 9.08 -0.39 -5.49
C SER A 49 8.63 -1.32 -6.61
N ALA A 50 7.35 -1.70 -6.66
CA ALA A 50 6.80 -2.46 -7.79
C ALA A 50 6.98 -1.72 -9.11
N PHE A 51 6.58 -0.44 -9.16
CA PHE A 51 6.72 0.38 -10.36
C PHE A 51 8.18 0.44 -10.84
N TYR A 52 9.12 0.72 -9.94
CA TYR A 52 10.54 0.81 -10.27
C TYR A 52 11.09 -0.52 -10.80
N THR A 53 10.72 -1.65 -10.17
CA THR A 53 11.12 -2.98 -10.62
C THR A 53 10.57 -3.28 -12.01
N VAL A 54 9.29 -3.01 -12.28
CA VAL A 54 8.70 -3.21 -13.61
C VAL A 54 9.37 -2.29 -14.64
N LEU A 55 9.63 -1.03 -14.28
CA LEU A 55 10.31 -0.07 -15.16
C LEU A 55 11.70 -0.55 -15.59
N LYS A 56 12.44 -1.22 -14.70
CA LYS A 56 13.80 -1.72 -14.98
C LYS A 56 13.84 -3.09 -15.64
N THR A 57 12.89 -3.96 -15.34
CA THR A 57 12.95 -5.38 -15.72
C THR A 57 11.92 -5.76 -16.77
N GLY A 58 10.88 -4.95 -16.98
CA GLY A 58 9.70 -5.29 -17.79
C GLY A 58 8.82 -6.39 -17.20
N ASN A 59 9.16 -6.95 -16.02
CA ASN A 59 8.50 -8.11 -15.45
C ASN A 59 7.50 -7.72 -14.35
N LEU A 60 6.20 -7.86 -14.67
CA LEU A 60 5.09 -7.56 -13.76
C LEU A 60 5.07 -8.44 -12.51
N ILE A 61 5.36 -9.73 -12.65
CA ILE A 61 5.36 -10.69 -11.53
C ILE A 61 6.47 -10.33 -10.55
N LEU A 62 7.65 -10.01 -11.06
CA LEU A 62 8.77 -9.59 -10.23
C LEU A 62 8.45 -8.29 -9.47
N GLY A 63 7.78 -7.32 -10.12
CA GLY A 63 7.31 -6.10 -9.45
C GLY A 63 6.35 -6.40 -8.30
N LEU A 64 5.39 -7.30 -8.51
CA LEU A 64 4.47 -7.73 -7.45
C LEU A 64 5.22 -8.37 -6.27
N LEU A 65 6.15 -9.29 -6.54
CA LEU A 65 6.94 -9.94 -5.50
C LEU A 65 7.76 -8.92 -4.69
N VAL A 66 8.36 -7.93 -5.36
CA VAL A 66 9.11 -6.86 -4.69
C VAL A 66 8.18 -6.02 -3.79
N ALA A 67 6.98 -5.64 -4.24
CA ALA A 67 6.04 -4.92 -3.38
C ALA A 67 5.63 -5.72 -2.13
N ILE A 68 5.39 -7.03 -2.27
CA ILE A 68 5.08 -7.91 -1.14
C ILE A 68 6.23 -7.92 -0.13
N VAL A 69 7.47 -8.10 -0.60
CA VAL A 69 8.65 -8.12 0.27
C VAL A 69 8.86 -6.78 0.96
N VAL A 70 8.73 -5.67 0.24
CA VAL A 70 8.85 -4.32 0.82
C VAL A 70 7.79 -4.11 1.90
N GLY A 71 6.52 -4.39 1.61
CA GLY A 71 5.44 -4.29 2.59
C GLY A 71 5.68 -5.15 3.82
N ALA A 72 6.16 -6.39 3.65
CA ALA A 72 6.50 -7.28 4.75
C ALA A 72 7.64 -6.75 5.61
N ILE A 73 8.69 -6.18 5.01
CA ILE A 73 9.81 -5.56 5.76
C ILE A 73 9.29 -4.41 6.62
N PHE A 74 8.49 -3.51 6.06
CA PHE A 74 7.92 -2.40 6.83
C PHE A 74 6.97 -2.89 7.93
N GLY A 75 6.11 -3.88 7.64
CA GLY A 75 5.24 -4.48 8.64
C GLY A 75 6.01 -5.10 9.80
N LEU A 76 7.13 -5.78 9.52
CA LEU A 76 8.04 -6.30 10.55
C LEU A 76 8.67 -5.17 11.36
N LEU A 77 9.18 -4.12 10.71
CA LEU A 77 9.74 -2.96 11.43
C LEU A 77 8.74 -2.36 12.41
N ILE A 78 7.48 -2.22 12.01
CA ILE A 78 6.42 -1.68 12.86
C ILE A 78 6.03 -2.67 13.97
N ALA A 79 6.09 -3.98 13.71
CA ALA A 79 5.81 -4.98 14.74
C ALA A 79 6.82 -4.98 15.90
N PHE A 80 8.04 -4.49 15.69
CA PHE A 80 9.09 -4.42 16.71
C PHE A 80 9.22 -3.06 17.41
N ILE A 81 8.56 -2.01 16.89
CA ILE A 81 8.58 -0.65 17.44
C ILE A 81 7.31 -0.42 18.26
#